data_AF-A0A1F3NTE7-F1
#
_entry.id   AF-A0A1F3NTE7-F1
#
_cell.length_a   1.000
_cell.length_b   1.000
_cell.length_c   1.000
_cell.angle_alpha   90.00
_cell.angle_beta   90.00
_cell.angle_gamma   90.00
#
_symmetry.space_group_name_H-M   'P 1'
#
loop_
_entity.id
_entity.type
_entity.pdbx_description
1 polymer ?
#
loop_
_entity_poly.entity_id
_entity_poly.type
_entity_poly.pdbx_seq_one_letter_code
_entity_poly.pdbx_strand_id
1 'polypeptide(L)'
;MIKNLLILFFVFSSLAQLHFSQNGSDDERLRSIVSEKGQAEVIIPDPGSREIDRITRIASISSVKGKEVRIFLSPLTVEWFISEGFDYQIIERTASKGIISSASLSQAMEWESYPSYPQYDSIMKYFAATYPLLCILDTIGTSINGRLILCLKISDNSGVAEPEPEVFYSSAIHGNETAGFILMLRLADYLLENYTSDLKVKDLVDNLEIWINPLANPDGTYNSGNFIISPVRNNANGYDLNRNFPDPEIPDAIRQKETLEMMSFLADHRFVLSANFHSGAEVVNYPWDRWQTPHPDYEWFYSISRAWADTVHLYSEPGYMDYLDNGVTQGYDWYPVYGGRQDYVTYTLSGREITVELDEDFITPTSGLSDIWYYNYRSLLGFLQNALYGIHGQISDAFTGDPVSAKIFIERHDKDSSHVYSDTLTGNFTRLLAPGSYDITFTADGYWDLVIKDITVLKGEPTKLFVKIKPMLNPADTTNPAHPFFYPNPAGSYINAVLPESIRGAVNIRIYNIAGIKVSDFDTEASDRYPVRLDISRLPAGSYFAVFTGIATNLSYTGRFIIFR
;
A
#
# COMPACT_ATOMS: atom_id res chain seq x y z
N MET A 1 4.32 80.80 55.44
CA MET A 1 5.54 79.96 55.37
C MET A 1 5.10 78.50 55.57
N ILE A 2 4.48 77.80 54.62
CA ILE A 2 4.86 77.40 53.25
C ILE A 2 6.16 76.56 53.24
N LYS A 3 6.01 75.23 53.19
CA LYS A 3 6.94 74.31 52.50
C LYS A 3 6.09 73.45 51.56
N ASN A 4 6.33 73.65 50.27
CA ASN A 4 5.55 73.12 49.16
C ASN A 4 5.84 71.64 48.90
N LEU A 5 4.76 70.92 48.64
CA LEU A 5 4.69 69.56 48.13
C LEU A 5 4.98 69.59 46.62
N LEU A 6 5.95 68.80 46.15
CA LEU A 6 6.17 68.57 44.71
C LEU A 6 5.12 67.57 44.20
N ILE A 7 4.34 67.97 43.20
CA ILE A 7 3.50 67.08 42.38
C ILE A 7 4.09 67.10 40.97
N LEU A 8 4.59 65.95 40.51
CA LEU A 8 5.03 65.72 39.13
C LEU A 8 3.79 65.42 38.27
N PHE A 9 3.54 66.22 37.24
CA PHE A 9 2.59 65.90 36.17
C PHE A 9 3.28 64.98 35.14
N PHE A 10 2.78 63.76 34.99
CA PHE A 10 3.07 62.92 33.82
C PHE A 10 2.05 63.23 32.73
N VAL A 11 2.54 63.75 31.60
CA VAL A 11 1.76 63.87 30.36
C VAL A 11 1.87 62.53 29.63
N PHE A 12 0.76 61.79 29.55
CA PHE A 12 0.61 60.65 28.66
C PHE A 12 0.45 61.16 27.23
N SER A 13 1.45 60.93 26.37
CA SER A 13 1.28 60.98 24.92
C SER A 13 1.12 59.55 24.40
N SER A 14 -0.12 59.18 24.09
CA SER A 14 -0.46 57.97 23.35
C SER A 14 -0.06 58.13 21.89
N LEU A 15 1.02 57.45 21.47
CA LEU A 15 1.30 57.15 20.07
C LEU A 15 0.87 55.72 19.82
N ALA A 16 -0.35 55.56 19.30
CA ALA A 16 -0.75 54.33 18.64
C ALA A 16 0.08 54.21 17.35
N GLN A 17 1.12 53.38 17.37
CA GLN A 17 1.80 52.95 16.15
C GLN A 17 0.95 51.86 15.48
N LEU A 18 0.34 52.25 14.35
CA LEU A 18 -0.24 51.33 13.37
C LEU A 18 0.85 50.34 12.90
N HIS A 19 0.69 49.07 13.23
CA HIS A 19 1.50 47.95 12.76
C HIS A 19 1.10 47.55 11.32
N PHE A 20 1.44 48.38 10.32
CA PHE A 20 1.08 48.09 8.92
C PHE A 20 2.25 48.21 7.92
N SER A 21 3.51 48.20 8.36
CA SER A 21 4.66 48.49 7.48
C SER A 21 5.74 47.40 7.39
N GLN A 22 5.67 46.30 8.15
CA GLN A 22 6.66 45.21 8.05
C GLN A 22 6.23 44.12 7.05
N ASN A 23 4.94 43.74 7.02
CA ASN A 23 4.50 42.61 6.19
C ASN A 23 4.58 42.89 4.67
N GLY A 24 4.37 44.12 4.20
CA GLY A 24 4.37 44.41 2.76
C GLY A 24 5.71 44.10 2.07
N SER A 25 6.85 44.35 2.75
CA SER A 25 8.17 44.01 2.22
C SER A 25 8.46 42.51 2.28
N ASP A 26 7.95 41.81 3.31
CA ASP A 26 8.14 40.37 3.46
C ASP A 26 7.24 39.57 2.51
N ASP A 27 6.05 40.06 2.18
CA ASP A 27 5.15 39.49 1.18
C ASP A 27 5.74 39.58 -0.23
N GLU A 28 6.30 40.74 -0.61
CA GLU A 28 7.01 40.92 -1.89
C GLU A 28 8.23 40.01 -1.98
N ARG A 29 8.99 39.92 -0.88
CA ARG A 29 10.14 39.03 -0.78
C ARG A 29 9.75 37.57 -0.90
N LEU A 30 8.66 37.15 -0.25
CA LEU A 30 8.15 35.79 -0.30
C LEU A 30 7.74 35.41 -1.74
N ARG A 31 7.04 36.29 -2.44
CA ARG A 31 6.72 36.13 -3.88
C ARG A 31 7.98 35.98 -4.73
N SER A 32 8.99 36.81 -4.50
CA SER A 32 10.28 36.74 -5.22
C SER A 32 10.93 35.38 -5.03
N ILE A 33 11.00 34.88 -3.79
CA ILE A 33 11.61 33.59 -3.48
C ILE A 33 10.85 32.45 -4.18
N VAL A 34 9.52 32.42 -4.09
CA VAL A 34 8.72 31.38 -4.75
C VAL A 34 8.88 31.44 -6.27
N SER A 35 8.88 32.64 -6.86
CA SER A 35 9.06 32.80 -8.32
C SER A 35 10.46 32.39 -8.79
N GLU A 36 11.50 32.64 -8.00
CA GLU A 36 12.89 32.35 -8.39
C GLU A 36 13.30 30.91 -8.11
N LYS A 37 12.85 30.35 -6.98
CA LYS A 37 13.29 29.04 -6.47
C LYS A 37 12.23 27.94 -6.61
N GLY A 38 11.01 28.28 -7.00
CA GLY A 38 9.88 27.36 -7.10
C GLY A 38 9.21 27.03 -5.77
N GLN A 39 9.80 27.43 -4.63
CA GLN A 39 9.19 27.30 -3.31
C GLN A 39 9.82 28.26 -2.30
N ALA A 40 9.11 28.50 -1.20
CA ALA A 40 9.64 29.16 0.00
C ALA A 40 9.21 28.38 1.24
N GLU A 41 10.00 28.45 2.31
CA GLU A 41 9.64 27.88 3.61
C GLU A 41 9.42 29.00 4.61
N VAL A 42 8.36 28.90 5.41
CA VAL A 42 8.04 29.89 6.44
C VAL A 42 7.69 29.21 7.76
N ILE A 43 7.90 29.92 8.86
CA ILE A 43 7.46 29.55 10.21
C ILE A 43 6.24 30.40 10.57
N ILE A 44 5.19 29.76 11.05
CA ILE A 44 4.02 30.40 11.66
C ILE A 44 4.06 30.10 13.16
N PRO A 45 4.20 31.12 14.04
CA PRO A 45 4.26 30.93 15.48
C PRO A 45 2.87 30.76 16.10
N ASP A 46 2.67 29.67 16.84
CA ASP A 46 1.48 29.34 17.64
C ASP A 46 0.11 29.58 16.95
N PRO A 47 -0.10 29.06 15.71
CA PRO A 47 -1.37 29.29 14.99
C PRO A 47 -2.56 28.58 15.68
N GLY A 48 -2.30 27.60 16.55
CA GLY A 48 -3.30 26.79 17.23
C GLY A 48 -3.84 25.64 16.37
N SER A 49 -4.40 24.61 17.02
CA SER A 49 -4.79 23.36 16.36
C SER A 49 -5.83 23.51 15.25
N ARG A 50 -6.81 24.42 15.43
CA ARG A 50 -7.82 24.71 14.40
C ARG A 50 -7.20 25.29 13.14
N GLU A 51 -6.16 26.10 13.30
CA GLU A 51 -5.48 26.74 12.20
C GLU A 51 -4.54 25.77 11.48
N ILE A 52 -3.85 24.90 12.23
CA ILE A 52 -3.08 23.77 11.68
C ILE A 52 -3.98 22.90 10.79
N ASP A 53 -5.18 22.57 11.26
CA ASP A 53 -6.15 21.79 10.48
C ASP A 53 -6.61 22.51 9.20
N ARG A 54 -6.77 23.84 9.22
CA ARG A 54 -7.08 24.61 8.00
C ARG A 54 -5.89 24.64 7.05
N ILE A 55 -4.69 24.88 7.56
CA ILE A 55 -3.47 25.01 6.77
C ILE A 55 -3.15 23.71 6.04
N THR A 56 -3.19 22.56 6.73
CA THR A 56 -2.80 21.25 6.17
C THR A 56 -3.67 20.80 4.98
N ARG A 57 -4.86 21.38 4.81
CA ARG A 57 -5.78 21.13 3.69
C ARG A 57 -5.46 21.95 2.44
N ILE A 58 -4.62 22.98 2.55
CA ILE A 58 -4.34 23.94 1.47
C ILE A 58 -2.84 24.01 1.15
N ALA A 59 -2.00 24.01 2.18
CA ALA A 59 -0.56 24.12 2.06
C ALA A 59 0.16 22.93 2.71
N SER A 60 1.39 22.73 2.24
CA SER A 60 2.25 21.64 2.67
C SER A 60 2.90 21.97 4.02
N ILE A 61 2.35 21.44 5.12
CA ILE A 61 3.04 21.42 6.40
C ILE A 61 4.25 20.48 6.31
N SER A 62 5.42 21.00 6.66
CA SER A 62 6.69 20.27 6.66
C SER A 62 7.12 19.84 8.06
N SER A 63 6.67 20.54 9.11
CA SER A 63 6.97 20.18 10.49
C SER A 63 6.06 20.92 11.46
N VAL A 64 5.66 20.24 12.55
CA VAL A 64 5.07 20.86 13.74
C VAL A 64 5.97 20.53 14.92
N LYS A 65 6.78 21.51 15.36
CA LYS A 65 7.71 21.36 16.50
C LYS A 65 7.29 22.32 17.62
N GLY A 66 6.72 21.76 18.69
CA GLY A 66 6.18 22.54 19.80
C GLY A 66 4.99 23.40 19.36
N LYS A 67 5.16 24.72 19.37
CA LYS A 67 4.15 25.69 18.91
C LYS A 67 4.44 26.27 17.53
N GLU A 68 5.56 25.91 16.93
CA GLU A 68 5.96 26.43 15.62
C GLU A 68 5.51 25.48 14.52
N VAL A 69 4.88 26.03 13.49
CA VAL A 69 4.45 25.29 12.30
C VAL A 69 5.27 25.76 11.12
N ARG A 70 5.98 24.83 10.49
CA ARG A 70 6.74 25.07 9.27
C ARG A 70 5.92 24.62 8.07
N ILE A 71 5.86 25.46 7.05
CA ILE A 71 5.18 25.14 5.80
C ILE A 71 6.04 25.47 4.59
N PHE A 72 5.89 24.67 3.53
CA PHE A 72 6.37 25.01 2.20
C PHE A 72 5.25 25.66 1.39
N LEU A 73 5.58 26.79 0.78
CA LEU A 73 4.73 27.54 -0.13
C LEU A 73 5.20 27.34 -1.56
N SER A 74 4.27 27.00 -2.44
CA SER A 74 4.48 26.83 -3.87
C SER A 74 3.86 28.02 -4.63
N PRO A 75 4.07 28.11 -5.96
CA PRO A 75 3.38 29.10 -6.77
C PRO A 75 1.85 29.04 -6.66
N LEU A 76 1.28 27.90 -6.23
CA LEU A 76 -0.16 27.74 -6.03
C LEU A 76 -0.66 28.27 -4.69
N THR A 77 0.19 28.26 -3.65
CA THR A 77 -0.25 28.52 -2.26
C THR A 77 0.21 29.86 -1.72
N VAL A 78 1.21 30.50 -2.34
CA VAL A 78 1.80 31.75 -1.83
C VAL A 78 0.81 32.91 -1.75
N GLU A 79 -0.04 33.12 -2.76
CA GLU A 79 -1.02 34.23 -2.73
C GLU A 79 -2.15 33.98 -1.74
N TRP A 80 -2.59 32.73 -1.62
CA TRP A 80 -3.53 32.34 -0.56
C TRP A 80 -2.93 32.67 0.81
N PHE A 81 -1.71 32.20 1.08
CA PHE A 81 -1.03 32.41 2.35
C PHE A 81 -0.90 33.89 2.72
N ILE A 82 -0.49 34.74 1.76
CA ILE A 82 -0.40 36.19 1.99
C ILE A 82 -1.77 36.80 2.26
N SER A 83 -2.83 36.34 1.57
CA SER A 83 -4.19 36.86 1.77
C SER A 83 -4.78 36.52 3.15
N GLU A 84 -4.33 35.44 3.77
CA GLU A 84 -4.74 35.05 5.13
C GLU A 84 -4.14 35.98 6.21
N GLY A 85 -3.05 36.70 5.90
CA GLY A 85 -2.45 37.68 6.80
C GLY A 85 -1.81 37.08 8.05
N PHE A 86 -1.23 35.89 7.95
CA PHE A 86 -0.47 35.26 9.03
C PHE A 86 0.70 36.14 9.48
N ASP A 87 1.03 36.08 10.77
CA ASP A 87 2.38 36.46 11.23
C ASP A 87 3.33 35.33 10.91
N TYR A 88 4.44 35.61 10.24
CA TYR A 88 5.35 34.57 9.78
C TYR A 88 6.80 35.05 9.63
N GLN A 89 7.72 34.08 9.62
CA GLN A 89 9.14 34.32 9.34
C GLN A 89 9.58 33.48 8.15
N ILE A 90 10.26 34.11 7.19
CA ILE A 90 10.85 33.40 6.05
C ILE A 90 12.10 32.65 6.51
N ILE A 91 12.17 31.35 6.24
CA ILE A 91 13.36 30.56 6.49
C ILE A 91 14.32 30.73 5.31
N GLU A 92 15.45 31.41 5.56
CA GLU A 92 16.54 31.49 4.60
C GLU A 92 17.35 30.20 4.58
N ARG A 93 17.03 29.30 3.64
CA ARG A 93 17.93 28.21 3.32
C ARG A 93 19.12 28.73 2.51
N THR A 94 20.31 28.71 3.12
CA THR A 94 21.56 28.77 2.36
C THR A 94 21.58 27.62 1.35
N ALA A 95 22.11 27.87 0.15
CA ALA A 95 22.34 26.80 -0.83
C ALA A 95 23.03 25.62 -0.12
N SER A 96 22.50 24.43 -0.32
CA SER A 96 22.91 23.19 0.33
C SER A 96 24.40 22.95 0.07
N LYS A 97 25.22 23.36 1.03
CA LYS A 97 26.67 23.16 0.99
C LYS A 97 26.90 21.66 1.09
N GLY A 98 27.66 21.09 0.16
CA GLY A 98 28.01 19.67 0.19
C GLY A 98 27.05 18.74 -0.55
N ILE A 99 26.27 19.23 -1.52
CA ILE A 99 25.72 18.34 -2.56
C ILE A 99 26.78 18.18 -3.65
N ILE A 100 27.24 16.96 -3.84
CA ILE A 100 28.08 16.57 -4.96
C ILE A 100 27.23 15.64 -5.82
N SER A 101 27.08 15.97 -7.10
CA SER A 101 26.51 15.04 -8.07
C SER A 101 27.63 14.26 -8.75
N SER A 102 27.42 12.96 -8.95
CA SER A 102 28.38 12.11 -9.64
C SER A 102 28.54 12.50 -11.12
N ALA A 103 29.72 12.23 -11.67
CA ALA A 103 30.04 12.42 -13.09
C ALA A 103 29.98 11.10 -13.89
N SER A 104 30.00 9.94 -13.23
CA SER A 104 29.90 8.61 -13.85
C SER A 104 29.03 7.65 -13.03
N LEU A 105 28.62 6.54 -13.66
CA LEU A 105 27.94 5.43 -12.99
C LEU A 105 28.78 4.85 -11.84
N SER A 106 30.07 4.61 -12.08
CA SER A 106 30.97 4.04 -11.06
C SER A 106 31.04 4.90 -9.80
N GLN A 107 31.13 6.22 -9.97
CA GLN A 107 31.14 7.16 -8.84
C GLN A 107 29.79 7.20 -8.13
N ALA A 108 28.69 7.12 -8.87
CA ALA A 108 27.36 7.12 -8.28
C ALA A 108 27.12 5.89 -7.40
N MET A 109 27.67 4.74 -7.81
CA MET A 109 27.59 3.46 -7.09
C MET A 109 28.59 3.35 -5.92
N GLU A 110 29.41 4.37 -5.66
CA GLU A 110 30.15 4.49 -4.40
C GLU A 110 29.25 4.99 -3.26
N TRP A 111 28.04 5.48 -3.58
CA TRP A 111 27.04 5.98 -2.63
C TRP A 111 27.45 7.21 -1.81
N GLU A 112 28.56 7.87 -2.19
CA GLU A 112 29.10 9.09 -1.57
C GLU A 112 28.69 10.38 -2.32
N SER A 113 27.74 10.27 -3.27
CA SER A 113 27.25 11.40 -4.06
C SER A 113 25.86 11.13 -4.63
N TYR A 114 25.16 12.19 -5.02
CA TYR A 114 23.86 12.05 -5.68
C TYR A 114 24.02 11.78 -7.17
N PRO A 115 23.25 10.84 -7.78
CA PRO A 115 23.28 10.68 -9.22
C PRO A 115 22.59 11.88 -9.91
N SER A 116 23.14 12.29 -11.06
CA SER A 116 22.34 13.02 -12.05
C SER A 116 21.22 12.11 -12.59
N TYR A 117 20.15 12.69 -13.15
CA TYR A 117 19.03 11.89 -13.65
C TYR A 117 19.44 10.81 -14.68
N PRO A 118 20.33 11.09 -15.66
CA PRO A 118 20.84 10.06 -16.56
C PRO A 118 21.64 8.94 -15.87
N GLN A 119 22.36 9.26 -14.79
CA GLN A 119 23.06 8.23 -14.01
C GLN A 119 22.10 7.39 -13.19
N TYR A 120 21.06 8.00 -12.62
CA TYR A 120 20.00 7.26 -11.94
C TYR A 120 19.36 6.23 -12.88
N ASP A 121 18.95 6.66 -14.08
CA ASP A 121 18.45 5.75 -15.13
C ASP A 121 19.47 4.64 -15.48
N SER A 122 20.76 4.99 -15.56
CA SER A 122 21.83 4.03 -15.82
C SER A 122 22.02 3.01 -14.68
N ILE A 123 21.91 3.42 -13.41
CA ILE A 123 22.00 2.55 -12.24
C ILE A 123 20.85 1.53 -12.25
N MET A 124 19.62 2.01 -12.46
CA MET A 124 18.43 1.14 -12.48
C MET A 124 18.53 0.10 -13.60
N LYS A 125 19.01 0.49 -14.78
CA LYS A 125 19.29 -0.44 -15.90
C LYS A 125 20.44 -1.39 -15.60
N TYR A 126 21.47 -0.91 -14.92
CA TYR A 126 22.62 -1.73 -14.53
C TYR A 126 22.20 -2.88 -13.61
N PHE A 127 21.34 -2.63 -12.61
CA PHE A 127 20.86 -3.69 -11.72
C PHE A 127 20.12 -4.80 -12.47
N ALA A 128 19.14 -4.45 -13.31
CA ALA A 128 18.39 -5.42 -14.09
C ALA A 128 19.27 -6.17 -15.11
N ALA A 129 20.24 -5.49 -15.72
CA ALA A 129 21.16 -6.12 -16.69
C ALA A 129 22.17 -7.07 -16.02
N THR A 130 22.60 -6.75 -14.80
CA THR A 130 23.63 -7.51 -14.06
C THR A 130 23.03 -8.71 -13.34
N TYR A 131 21.81 -8.58 -12.83
CA TYR A 131 21.12 -9.61 -12.07
C TYR A 131 19.79 -10.01 -12.73
N PRO A 132 19.77 -10.48 -14.00
CA PRO A 132 18.54 -10.68 -14.77
C PRO A 132 17.64 -11.82 -14.27
N LEU A 133 18.15 -12.67 -13.37
CA LEU A 133 17.34 -13.69 -12.70
C LEU A 133 16.64 -13.15 -11.45
N LEU A 134 17.25 -12.15 -10.81
CA LEU A 134 16.77 -11.60 -9.54
C LEU A 134 16.03 -10.27 -9.70
N CYS A 135 16.28 -9.52 -10.77
CA CYS A 135 15.91 -8.12 -10.86
C CYS A 135 15.26 -7.78 -12.20
N ILE A 136 14.08 -7.15 -12.14
CA ILE A 136 13.40 -6.56 -13.29
C ILE A 136 13.28 -5.06 -13.08
N LEU A 137 13.63 -4.30 -14.11
CA LEU A 137 13.35 -2.86 -14.18
C LEU A 137 11.96 -2.64 -14.76
N ASP A 138 11.11 -1.99 -14.00
CA ASP A 138 9.78 -1.56 -14.40
C ASP A 138 9.63 -0.03 -14.25
N THR A 139 8.48 0.50 -14.64
CA THR A 139 8.15 1.92 -14.59
C THR A 139 6.72 2.10 -14.10
N ILE A 140 6.57 2.83 -12.99
CA ILE A 140 5.25 3.19 -12.41
C ILE A 140 4.48 4.10 -13.39
N GLY A 141 5.20 4.98 -14.08
CA GLY A 141 4.65 5.88 -15.06
C GLY A 141 5.64 6.98 -15.41
N THR A 142 5.11 8.15 -15.79
CA THR A 142 5.94 9.33 -16.08
C THR A 142 5.47 10.56 -15.32
N SER A 143 6.42 11.41 -14.94
CA SER A 143 6.16 12.71 -14.34
C SER A 143 5.49 13.68 -15.33
N ILE A 144 5.11 14.86 -14.84
CA ILE A 144 4.59 15.96 -15.67
C ILE A 144 5.56 16.33 -16.81
N ASN A 145 6.86 16.45 -16.53
CA ASN A 145 7.87 16.77 -17.54
C ASN A 145 8.39 15.54 -18.31
N GLY A 146 7.76 14.38 -18.16
CA GLY A 146 8.06 13.17 -18.94
C GLY A 146 9.26 12.36 -18.44
N ARG A 147 9.73 12.59 -17.21
CA ARG A 147 10.73 11.71 -16.59
C ARG A 147 10.07 10.41 -16.14
N LEU A 148 10.77 9.29 -16.26
CA LEU A 148 10.30 7.99 -15.83
C LEU A 148 10.33 7.90 -14.31
N ILE A 149 9.27 7.33 -13.73
CA ILE A 149 9.22 6.95 -12.32
C ILE A 149 9.58 5.47 -12.25
N LEU A 150 10.87 5.18 -12.08
CA LEU A 150 11.44 3.84 -12.21
C LEU A 150 11.23 3.02 -10.94
N CYS A 151 11.00 1.71 -11.09
CA CYS A 151 10.88 0.77 -9.99
C CYS A 151 11.64 -0.53 -10.30
N LEU A 152 12.23 -1.16 -9.30
CA LEU A 152 12.83 -2.50 -9.42
C LEU A 152 11.94 -3.50 -8.72
N LYS A 153 11.65 -4.63 -9.39
CA LYS A 153 11.19 -5.86 -8.74
C LYS A 153 12.42 -6.72 -8.44
N ILE A 154 12.58 -7.16 -7.20
CA ILE A 154 13.62 -8.08 -6.74
C ILE A 154 12.98 -9.33 -6.12
N SER A 155 13.24 -10.51 -6.69
CA SER A 155 12.74 -11.83 -6.24
C SER A 155 13.59 -12.92 -6.90
N ASP A 156 13.73 -14.10 -6.26
CA ASP A 156 14.53 -15.22 -6.78
C ASP A 156 14.04 -15.75 -8.15
N ASN A 157 12.73 -15.65 -8.42
CA ASN A 157 12.13 -15.96 -9.72
C ASN A 157 11.38 -14.77 -10.31
N SER A 158 12.04 -13.61 -10.36
CA SER A 158 11.47 -12.33 -10.79
C SER A 158 10.57 -12.34 -12.04
N GLY A 159 10.80 -13.24 -13.00
CA GLY A 159 10.02 -13.38 -14.25
C GLY A 159 8.75 -14.24 -14.17
N VAL A 160 8.44 -14.84 -13.01
CA VAL A 160 7.26 -15.68 -12.79
C VAL A 160 6.43 -15.08 -11.66
N ALA A 161 5.11 -15.17 -11.77
CA ALA A 161 4.21 -14.81 -10.68
C ALA A 161 4.11 -15.99 -9.71
N GLU A 162 4.53 -15.77 -8.47
CA GLU A 162 4.54 -16.78 -7.42
C GLU A 162 3.58 -16.40 -6.27
N PRO A 163 3.16 -17.36 -5.43
CA PRO A 163 2.29 -17.09 -4.29
C PRO A 163 3.04 -16.40 -3.13
N GLU A 164 3.81 -15.35 -3.45
CA GLU A 164 4.64 -14.60 -2.52
C GLU A 164 3.98 -13.26 -2.17
N PRO A 165 4.12 -12.78 -0.93
CA PRO A 165 3.68 -11.44 -0.59
C PRO A 165 4.49 -10.38 -1.32
N GLU A 166 3.80 -9.48 -2.01
CA GLU A 166 4.43 -8.30 -2.61
C GLU A 166 4.61 -7.20 -1.56
N VAL A 167 5.80 -6.60 -1.52
CA VAL A 167 6.16 -5.52 -0.60
C VAL A 167 6.74 -4.33 -1.35
N PHE A 168 6.50 -3.11 -0.86
CA PHE A 168 6.89 -1.89 -1.58
C PHE A 168 7.59 -0.85 -0.74
N TYR A 169 8.78 -0.47 -1.16
CA TYR A 169 9.50 0.69 -0.65
C TYR A 169 9.58 1.79 -1.68
N SER A 170 9.34 3.02 -1.23
CA SER A 170 9.45 4.18 -2.10
C SER A 170 9.93 5.41 -1.38
N SER A 171 10.56 6.34 -2.09
CA SER A 171 11.10 7.56 -1.48
C SER A 171 10.96 8.77 -2.39
N ALA A 172 11.23 9.94 -1.82
CA ALA A 172 11.28 11.21 -2.55
C ALA A 172 9.98 11.48 -3.32
N ILE A 173 8.83 11.21 -2.69
CA ILE A 173 7.53 11.76 -3.13
C ILE A 173 7.53 13.29 -2.99
N HIS A 174 8.25 13.78 -2.00
CA HIS A 174 8.70 15.16 -1.90
C HIS A 174 10.08 15.28 -2.53
N GLY A 175 10.20 16.10 -3.59
CA GLY A 175 11.41 16.09 -4.42
C GLY A 175 12.67 16.60 -3.72
N ASN A 176 12.51 17.38 -2.65
CA ASN A 176 13.61 17.90 -1.84
C ASN A 176 13.94 17.05 -0.61
N GLU A 177 13.35 15.85 -0.46
CA GLU A 177 13.62 14.90 0.63
C GLU A 177 14.50 13.75 0.09
N THR A 178 15.81 13.99 0.09
CA THR A 178 16.74 13.24 -0.79
C THR A 178 17.41 12.04 -0.12
N ALA A 179 17.35 11.91 1.21
CA ALA A 179 17.97 10.81 1.95
C ALA A 179 17.50 9.44 1.44
N GLY A 180 16.17 9.28 1.34
CA GLY A 180 15.54 8.04 0.90
C GLY A 180 15.95 7.63 -0.52
N PHE A 181 16.18 8.60 -1.41
CA PHE A 181 16.57 8.32 -2.79
C PHE A 181 17.86 7.49 -2.87
N ILE A 182 18.89 7.89 -2.14
CA ILE A 182 20.16 7.14 -2.10
C ILE A 182 20.02 5.86 -1.28
N LEU A 183 19.27 5.91 -0.17
CA LEU A 183 19.04 4.74 0.69
C LEU A 183 18.39 3.59 -0.10
N MET A 184 17.40 3.89 -0.94
CA MET A 184 16.71 2.89 -1.77
C MET A 184 17.60 2.30 -2.86
N LEU A 185 18.42 3.12 -3.52
CA LEU A 185 19.40 2.62 -4.50
C LEU A 185 20.42 1.67 -3.86
N ARG A 186 20.92 2.04 -2.68
CA ARG A 186 21.88 1.23 -1.93
C ARG A 186 21.25 -0.03 -1.35
N LEU A 187 19.96 0.00 -0.98
CA LEU A 187 19.23 -1.21 -0.58
C LEU A 187 19.10 -2.20 -1.74
N ALA A 188 18.74 -1.72 -2.93
CA ALA A 188 18.67 -2.58 -4.12
C ALA A 188 20.02 -3.24 -4.42
N ASP A 189 21.10 -2.45 -4.40
CA ASP A 189 22.48 -2.95 -4.54
C ASP A 189 22.80 -4.03 -3.49
N TYR A 190 22.53 -3.73 -2.21
CA TYR A 190 22.80 -4.63 -1.11
C TYR A 190 22.05 -5.96 -1.21
N LEU A 191 20.75 -5.95 -1.56
CA LEU A 191 19.96 -7.16 -1.75
C LEU A 191 20.51 -8.04 -2.88
N LEU A 192 20.88 -7.42 -4.00
CA LEU A 192 21.39 -8.13 -5.18
C LEU A 192 22.80 -8.69 -4.97
N GLU A 193 23.71 -7.90 -4.40
CA GLU A 193 25.08 -8.32 -4.13
C GLU A 193 25.17 -9.41 -3.05
N ASN A 194 24.30 -9.36 -2.04
CA ASN A 194 24.37 -10.25 -0.89
C ASN A 194 23.42 -11.45 -0.94
N TYR A 195 22.65 -11.61 -2.02
CA TYR A 195 21.70 -12.73 -2.20
C TYR A 195 22.33 -14.12 -1.95
N THR A 196 23.58 -14.33 -2.37
CA THR A 196 24.26 -15.64 -2.24
C THR A 196 25.04 -15.81 -0.93
N SER A 197 25.31 -14.72 -0.21
CA SER A 197 26.26 -14.69 0.92
C SER A 197 25.60 -14.41 2.27
N ASP A 198 24.47 -13.68 2.29
CA ASP A 198 23.73 -13.33 3.49
C ASP A 198 22.40 -14.11 3.56
N LEU A 199 22.24 -14.94 4.60
CA LEU A 199 21.06 -15.79 4.76
C LEU A 199 19.77 -14.99 4.98
N LYS A 200 19.84 -13.82 5.60
CA LYS A 200 18.67 -12.96 5.81
C LYS A 200 18.24 -12.32 4.49
N VAL A 201 19.19 -11.85 3.69
CA VAL A 201 18.90 -11.33 2.34
C VAL A 201 18.34 -12.44 1.46
N LYS A 202 18.94 -13.62 1.50
CA LYS A 202 18.43 -14.78 0.76
C LYS A 202 16.99 -15.12 1.14
N ASP A 203 16.69 -15.23 2.43
CA ASP A 203 15.34 -15.53 2.93
C ASP A 203 14.30 -14.50 2.47
N LEU A 204 14.67 -13.22 2.44
CA LEU A 204 13.80 -12.16 1.92
C LEU A 204 13.55 -12.29 0.41
N VAL A 205 14.59 -12.49 -0.38
CA VAL A 205 14.48 -12.55 -1.86
C VAL A 205 13.85 -13.86 -2.33
N ASP A 206 14.00 -14.97 -1.60
CA ASP A 206 13.40 -16.28 -1.89
C ASP A 206 11.92 -16.40 -1.48
N ASN A 207 11.35 -15.41 -0.77
CA ASN A 207 9.99 -15.53 -0.22
C ASN A 207 9.15 -14.25 -0.35
N LEU A 208 9.66 -13.20 -1.00
CA LEU A 208 8.97 -11.93 -1.21
C LEU A 208 9.22 -11.41 -2.62
N GLU A 209 8.20 -10.77 -3.20
CA GLU A 209 8.41 -9.88 -4.33
C GLU A 209 8.68 -8.46 -3.79
N ILE A 210 9.96 -8.05 -3.79
CA ILE A 210 10.39 -6.77 -3.22
C ILE A 210 10.42 -5.70 -4.31
N TRP A 211 9.53 -4.72 -4.20
CA TRP A 211 9.46 -3.59 -5.12
C TRP A 211 10.10 -2.34 -4.50
N ILE A 212 11.01 -1.70 -5.24
CA ILE A 212 11.75 -0.52 -4.77
C ILE A 212 11.63 0.62 -5.80
N ASN A 213 11.03 1.74 -5.41
CA ASN A 213 10.97 2.99 -6.16
C ASN A 213 11.80 4.10 -5.48
N PRO A 214 13.06 4.30 -5.90
CA PRO A 214 13.92 5.30 -5.25
C PRO A 214 13.47 6.75 -5.42
N LEU A 215 12.72 7.08 -6.48
CA LEU A 215 12.42 8.46 -6.82
C LEU A 215 11.00 8.60 -7.38
N ALA A 216 10.05 8.93 -6.51
CA ALA A 216 8.64 9.11 -6.88
C ALA A 216 8.36 10.47 -7.55
N ASN A 217 9.11 11.53 -7.21
CA ASN A 217 8.96 12.87 -7.77
C ASN A 217 10.25 13.37 -8.44
N PRO A 218 10.62 12.80 -9.61
CA PRO A 218 11.84 13.20 -10.30
C PRO A 218 11.83 14.66 -10.77
N ASP A 219 10.65 15.26 -10.97
CA ASP A 219 10.56 16.67 -11.36
C ASP A 219 10.86 17.63 -10.22
N GLY A 220 10.38 17.35 -9.02
CA GLY A 220 10.74 18.12 -7.83
C GLY A 220 12.23 18.01 -7.52
N THR A 221 12.80 16.80 -7.58
CA THR A 221 14.23 16.57 -7.30
C THR A 221 15.15 17.21 -8.34
N TYR A 222 14.82 17.05 -9.62
CA TYR A 222 15.60 17.58 -10.74
C TYR A 222 14.93 18.82 -11.34
N ASN A 223 14.51 19.75 -10.48
CA ASN A 223 13.78 20.98 -10.85
C ASN A 223 14.61 21.91 -11.76
N SER A 224 15.94 21.88 -11.65
CA SER A 224 16.87 22.78 -12.36
C SER A 224 17.77 22.06 -13.38
N GLY A 225 17.25 21.08 -14.11
CA GLY A 225 18.00 20.32 -15.12
C GLY A 225 18.22 18.87 -14.69
N ASN A 226 19.40 18.28 -14.94
CA ASN A 226 19.68 16.86 -14.61
C ASN A 226 20.44 16.67 -13.30
N PHE A 227 20.80 17.76 -12.62
CA PHE A 227 21.56 17.74 -11.37
C PHE A 227 20.69 18.25 -10.23
N ILE A 228 20.92 17.72 -9.03
CA ILE A 228 20.23 18.17 -7.81
C ILE A 228 20.91 19.46 -7.34
N ILE A 229 20.33 20.61 -7.70
CA ILE A 229 20.87 21.94 -7.37
C ILE A 229 19.92 22.71 -6.45
N SER A 230 18.63 22.71 -6.78
CA SER A 230 17.58 23.39 -6.01
C SER A 230 16.31 22.56 -6.08
N PRO A 231 16.32 21.36 -5.48
CA PRO A 231 15.16 20.50 -5.49
C PRO A 231 14.01 21.17 -4.72
N VAL A 232 12.79 20.90 -5.16
CA VAL A 232 11.57 21.42 -4.55
C VAL A 232 10.70 20.28 -4.04
N ARG A 233 9.88 20.57 -3.04
CA ARG A 233 8.99 19.59 -2.41
C ARG A 233 7.92 19.09 -3.36
N ASN A 234 7.25 20.03 -4.01
CA ASN A 234 6.09 19.76 -4.85
C ASN A 234 6.49 19.14 -6.21
N ASN A 235 5.52 18.61 -6.94
CA ASN A 235 5.74 18.21 -8.33
C ASN A 235 5.90 19.44 -9.26
N ALA A 236 6.09 19.21 -10.57
CA ALA A 236 6.29 20.30 -11.54
C ALA A 236 5.15 21.32 -11.61
N ASN A 237 3.93 20.92 -11.24
CA ASN A 237 2.76 21.81 -11.21
C ASN A 237 2.59 22.56 -9.88
N GLY A 238 3.45 22.32 -8.88
CA GLY A 238 3.39 22.97 -7.58
C GLY A 238 2.45 22.32 -6.56
N TYR A 239 2.00 21.08 -6.79
CA TYR A 239 1.18 20.31 -5.86
C TYR A 239 2.04 19.41 -4.95
N ASP A 240 1.64 19.30 -3.68
CA ASP A 240 2.18 18.31 -2.76
C ASP A 240 1.55 16.94 -3.06
N LEU A 241 2.36 15.99 -3.53
CA LEU A 241 1.89 14.65 -3.90
C LEU A 241 1.40 13.83 -2.70
N ASN A 242 1.90 14.10 -1.48
CA ASN A 242 1.43 13.49 -0.24
C ASN A 242 0.27 14.27 0.42
N ARG A 243 -0.42 15.11 -0.36
CA ARG A 243 -1.75 15.69 -0.09
C ARG A 243 -2.72 15.46 -1.24
N ASN A 244 -2.38 14.56 -2.17
CA ASN A 244 -3.06 14.43 -3.45
C ASN A 244 -3.76 13.08 -3.67
N PHE A 245 -3.60 12.14 -2.75
CA PHE A 245 -4.32 10.86 -2.79
C PHE A 245 -5.80 11.06 -2.40
N PRO A 246 -6.70 10.15 -2.81
CA PRO A 246 -8.11 10.23 -2.49
C PRO A 246 -8.36 10.29 -0.98
N ASP A 247 -9.08 11.32 -0.54
CA ASP A 247 -9.52 11.48 0.83
C ASP A 247 -10.92 12.13 0.84
N PRO A 248 -11.87 11.60 1.64
CA PRO A 248 -13.21 12.18 1.80
C PRO A 248 -13.24 13.67 2.19
N GLU A 249 -12.18 14.21 2.78
CA GLU A 249 -12.07 15.61 3.20
C GLU A 249 -11.65 16.56 2.08
N ILE A 250 -11.07 16.02 1.01
CA ILE A 250 -10.66 16.76 -0.19
C ILE A 250 -11.14 16.04 -1.46
N PRO A 251 -12.44 15.76 -1.59
CA PRO A 251 -12.98 14.90 -2.65
C PRO A 251 -12.72 15.47 -4.05
N ASP A 252 -12.64 16.80 -4.16
CA ASP A 252 -12.49 17.54 -5.41
C ASP A 252 -11.03 17.91 -5.74
N ALA A 253 -10.04 17.35 -5.03
CA ALA A 253 -8.63 17.62 -5.29
C ALA A 253 -8.26 17.33 -6.75
N ILE A 254 -7.50 18.22 -7.40
CA ILE A 254 -6.98 17.97 -8.75
C ILE A 254 -5.84 16.97 -8.64
N ARG A 255 -6.11 15.71 -9.03
CA ARG A 255 -5.10 14.65 -8.97
C ARG A 255 -4.03 14.89 -10.03
N GLN A 256 -2.78 14.81 -9.59
CA GLN A 256 -1.59 14.95 -10.41
C GLN A 256 -1.29 13.64 -11.13
N LYS A 257 -0.56 13.75 -12.24
CA LYS A 257 -0.19 12.60 -13.06
C LYS A 257 0.59 11.57 -12.24
N GLU A 258 1.60 12.00 -11.48
CA GLU A 258 2.40 11.12 -10.64
C GLU A 258 1.55 10.34 -9.63
N THR A 259 0.55 11.00 -9.03
CA THR A 259 -0.39 10.37 -8.10
C THR A 259 -1.28 9.35 -8.79
N LEU A 260 -1.81 9.64 -9.98
CA LEU A 260 -2.66 8.71 -10.74
C LEU A 260 -1.89 7.46 -11.17
N GLU A 261 -0.66 7.63 -11.67
CA GLU A 261 0.22 6.51 -12.06
C GLU A 261 0.57 5.65 -10.84
N MET A 262 0.94 6.28 -9.71
CA MET A 262 1.20 5.57 -8.45
C MET A 262 -0.04 4.83 -7.93
N MET A 263 -1.23 5.43 -8.01
CA MET A 263 -2.47 4.78 -7.59
C MET A 263 -2.78 3.53 -8.43
N SER A 264 -2.58 3.61 -9.76
CA SER A 264 -2.76 2.45 -10.64
C SER A 264 -1.79 1.35 -10.26
N PHE A 265 -0.50 1.68 -10.13
CA PHE A 265 0.54 0.73 -9.77
C PHE A 265 0.26 0.05 -8.41
N LEU A 266 -0.07 0.81 -7.37
CA LEU A 266 -0.41 0.25 -6.06
C LEU A 266 -1.64 -0.68 -6.12
N ALA A 267 -2.65 -0.35 -6.94
CA ALA A 267 -3.85 -1.16 -7.11
C ALA A 267 -3.59 -2.45 -7.89
N ASP A 268 -2.69 -2.43 -8.86
CA ASP A 268 -2.34 -3.60 -9.69
C ASP A 268 -1.56 -4.65 -8.90
N HIS A 269 -0.69 -4.23 -7.98
CA HIS A 269 0.17 -5.12 -7.18
C HIS A 269 -0.42 -5.56 -5.83
N ARG A 270 -1.28 -4.75 -5.20
CA ARG A 270 -1.86 -5.02 -3.86
C ARG A 270 -0.81 -5.38 -2.80
N PHE A 271 0.20 -4.51 -2.65
CA PHE A 271 1.26 -4.67 -1.66
C PHE A 271 0.73 -4.91 -0.25
N VAL A 272 1.20 -5.99 0.39
CA VAL A 272 0.75 -6.37 1.75
C VAL A 272 1.42 -5.50 2.81
N LEU A 273 2.65 -5.05 2.53
CA LEU A 273 3.48 -4.25 3.41
C LEU A 273 4.25 -3.22 2.59
N SER A 274 4.30 -1.98 3.08
CA SER A 274 5.01 -0.90 2.40
C SER A 274 5.56 0.15 3.36
N ALA A 275 6.55 0.90 2.89
CA ALA A 275 6.98 2.12 3.56
C ALA A 275 7.31 3.21 2.53
N ASN A 276 6.97 4.45 2.88
CA ASN A 276 7.38 5.64 2.14
C ASN A 276 8.37 6.48 2.98
N PHE A 277 9.48 6.87 2.37
CA PHE A 277 10.58 7.54 3.08
C PHE A 277 10.62 9.04 2.81
N HIS A 278 10.75 9.79 3.90
CA HIS A 278 10.65 11.25 3.98
C HIS A 278 11.83 11.85 4.74
N SER A 279 11.85 13.19 4.84
CA SER A 279 12.81 13.94 5.65
C SER A 279 12.18 15.24 6.19
N GLY A 280 12.80 15.82 7.20
CA GLY A 280 12.32 16.98 7.97
C GLY A 280 12.16 16.69 9.48
N ALA A 281 12.25 15.41 9.85
CA ALA A 281 12.28 14.88 11.20
C ALA A 281 13.00 13.52 11.22
N GLU A 282 13.16 12.94 12.40
CA GLU A 282 13.69 11.59 12.58
C GLU A 282 12.71 10.78 13.44
N VAL A 283 11.70 10.19 12.80
CA VAL A 283 10.60 9.47 13.46
C VAL A 283 9.97 8.45 12.52
N VAL A 284 9.51 7.33 13.06
CA VAL A 284 8.64 6.38 12.35
C VAL A 284 7.18 6.71 12.61
N ASN A 285 6.50 7.17 11.57
CA ASN A 285 5.10 7.55 11.54
C ASN A 285 4.24 6.38 11.07
N TYR A 286 3.16 6.06 11.79
CA TYR A 286 2.22 5.00 11.39
C TYR A 286 0.76 5.48 11.41
N PRO A 287 -0.15 4.74 10.74
CA PRO A 287 -1.55 5.13 10.63
C PRO A 287 -2.29 5.31 11.97
N TRP A 288 -3.24 6.24 12.03
CA TRP A 288 -3.71 7.07 10.92
C TRP A 288 -3.06 8.45 10.93
N ASP A 289 -2.81 8.96 9.73
CA ASP A 289 -2.42 10.36 9.48
C ASP A 289 -3.61 11.31 9.64
N ARG A 290 -4.80 10.90 9.21
CA ARG A 290 -6.02 11.72 9.22
C ARG A 290 -6.82 11.64 10.52
N TRP A 291 -6.88 10.47 11.15
CA TRP A 291 -7.83 10.22 12.23
C TRP A 291 -7.17 10.07 13.59
N GLN A 292 -7.77 10.69 14.61
CA GLN A 292 -7.34 10.55 16.00
C GLN A 292 -7.52 9.13 16.54
N THR A 293 -8.55 8.43 16.08
CA THR A 293 -8.82 7.07 16.58
C THR A 293 -7.71 6.14 16.10
N PRO A 294 -7.13 5.28 16.95
CA PRO A 294 -6.11 4.33 16.51
C PRO A 294 -6.63 3.36 15.44
N HIS A 295 -5.74 2.92 14.55
CA HIS A 295 -6.01 1.83 13.62
C HIS A 295 -6.40 0.54 14.39
N PRO A 296 -7.31 -0.30 13.89
CA PRO A 296 -7.66 -1.58 14.55
C PRO A 296 -6.45 -2.48 14.87
N ASP A 297 -5.50 -2.54 13.94
CA ASP A 297 -4.20 -3.22 14.10
C ASP A 297 -3.11 -2.32 14.75
N TYR A 298 -3.49 -1.36 15.61
CA TYR A 298 -2.56 -0.42 16.28
C TYR A 298 -1.36 -1.12 16.93
N GLU A 299 -1.59 -2.18 17.70
CA GLU A 299 -0.51 -2.90 18.39
C GLU A 299 0.53 -3.46 17.42
N TRP A 300 0.09 -3.92 16.24
CA TRP A 300 0.99 -4.40 15.20
C TRP A 300 1.80 -3.25 14.60
N PHE A 301 1.13 -2.16 14.18
CA PHE A 301 1.79 -0.98 13.61
C PHE A 301 2.80 -0.34 14.57
N TYR A 302 2.41 -0.16 15.84
CA TYR A 302 3.29 0.36 16.87
C TYR A 302 4.49 -0.56 17.08
N SER A 303 4.27 -1.87 17.20
CA SER A 303 5.36 -2.83 17.49
C SER A 303 6.45 -2.86 16.41
N ILE A 304 6.08 -2.82 15.13
CA ILE A 304 7.06 -2.84 14.03
C ILE A 304 7.76 -1.49 13.88
N SER A 305 7.06 -0.38 14.14
CA SER A 305 7.62 0.97 14.11
C SER A 305 8.63 1.16 15.25
N ARG A 306 8.28 0.68 16.44
CA ARG A 306 9.18 0.64 17.60
C ARG A 306 10.41 -0.22 17.36
N ALA A 307 10.24 -1.40 16.74
CA ALA A 307 11.36 -2.27 16.40
C ALA A 307 12.32 -1.62 15.38
N TRP A 308 11.80 -0.82 14.44
CA TRP A 308 12.62 -0.02 13.54
C TRP A 308 13.48 0.98 14.32
N ALA A 309 12.85 1.82 15.14
CA ALA A 309 13.53 2.87 15.89
C ALA A 309 14.52 2.30 16.92
N ASP A 310 14.17 1.23 17.63
CA ASP A 310 15.09 0.54 18.56
C ASP A 310 16.32 -0.03 17.86
N THR A 311 16.13 -0.60 16.66
CA THR A 311 17.25 -1.10 15.86
C THR A 311 18.14 0.04 15.43
N VAL A 312 17.57 1.15 14.97
CA VAL A 312 18.33 2.36 14.64
C VAL A 312 19.15 2.84 15.83
N HIS A 313 18.54 3.01 17.01
CA HIS A 313 19.21 3.46 18.24
C HIS A 313 20.39 2.58 18.68
N LEU A 314 20.35 1.29 18.36
CA LEU A 314 21.44 0.36 18.67
C LEU A 314 22.67 0.56 17.77
N TYR A 315 22.47 1.08 16.55
CA TYR A 315 23.50 1.14 15.51
C TYR A 315 23.81 2.57 15.03
N SER A 316 23.15 3.58 15.59
CA SER A 316 23.38 4.99 15.30
C SER A 316 24.12 5.72 16.42
N GLU A 317 24.51 6.96 16.13
CA GLU A 317 24.95 7.87 17.17
C GLU A 317 23.78 8.24 18.10
N PRO A 318 24.06 8.61 19.38
CA PRO A 318 23.03 9.05 20.30
C PRO A 318 22.27 10.27 19.76
N GLY A 319 20.94 10.20 19.84
CA GLY A 319 20.05 11.28 19.42
C GLY A 319 19.48 11.13 18.01
N TYR A 320 19.96 10.16 17.22
CA TYR A 320 19.34 9.88 15.92
C TYR A 320 18.01 9.12 16.10
N MET A 321 16.95 9.53 15.39
CA MET A 321 15.61 8.92 15.45
C MET A 321 14.98 8.97 16.86
N ASP A 322 15.18 10.05 17.62
CA ASP A 322 14.65 10.18 18.99
C ASP A 322 13.43 11.10 19.12
N TYR A 323 12.93 11.64 18.00
CA TYR A 323 11.85 12.62 18.01
C TYR A 323 10.50 12.03 18.47
N LEU A 324 9.67 12.86 19.11
CA LEU A 324 8.38 12.50 19.72
C LEU A 324 8.50 11.36 20.76
N ASP A 325 7.81 10.24 20.59
CA ASP A 325 7.85 9.10 21.52
C ASP A 325 9.09 8.23 21.27
N ASN A 326 10.27 8.85 21.42
CA ASN A 326 11.57 8.24 21.21
C ASN A 326 11.70 7.60 19.82
N GLY A 327 11.25 8.29 18.76
CA GLY A 327 11.37 7.84 17.37
C GLY A 327 10.14 7.19 16.77
N VAL A 328 8.97 7.26 17.43
CA VAL A 328 7.73 6.67 16.93
C VAL A 328 6.54 7.62 17.14
N THR A 329 5.59 7.65 16.21
CA THR A 329 4.36 8.45 16.35
C THR A 329 3.19 7.90 15.52
N GLN A 330 1.96 8.04 16.02
CA GLN A 330 0.77 7.97 15.17
C GLN A 330 0.65 9.30 14.43
N GLY A 331 0.45 9.29 13.11
CA GLY A 331 0.55 10.53 12.33
C GLY A 331 -0.37 11.66 12.77
N TYR A 332 -1.62 11.35 13.10
CA TYR A 332 -2.56 12.34 13.63
C TYR A 332 -2.07 13.03 14.91
N ASP A 333 -1.41 12.29 15.81
CA ASP A 333 -0.92 12.82 17.08
C ASP A 333 0.24 13.81 16.87
N TRP A 334 0.98 13.68 15.76
CA TRP A 334 1.94 14.69 15.34
C TRP A 334 1.24 15.91 14.73
N TYR A 335 0.52 15.71 13.62
CA TYR A 335 -0.41 16.67 13.02
C TYR A 335 -1.26 15.99 11.94
N PRO A 336 -2.52 16.41 11.74
CA PRO A 336 -3.39 15.78 10.75
C PRO A 336 -2.89 15.99 9.31
N VAL A 337 -2.91 14.92 8.53
CA VAL A 337 -2.62 14.93 7.09
C VAL A 337 -3.81 14.36 6.32
N TYR A 338 -4.27 15.11 5.32
CA TYR A 338 -5.37 14.73 4.43
C TYR A 338 -4.83 14.43 3.03
N GLY A 339 -5.32 13.36 2.40
CA GLY A 339 -4.83 12.93 1.09
C GLY A 339 -3.40 12.39 1.09
N GLY A 340 -2.95 11.88 2.24
CA GLY A 340 -1.68 11.18 2.37
C GLY A 340 -1.72 9.79 1.73
N ARG A 341 -0.59 9.32 1.21
CA ARG A 341 -0.49 7.99 0.61
C ARG A 341 -0.66 6.87 1.64
N GLN A 342 -0.08 7.03 2.82
CA GLN A 342 -0.07 6.04 3.89
C GLN A 342 -1.49 5.57 4.24
N ASP A 343 -2.39 6.52 4.47
CA ASP A 343 -3.79 6.24 4.79
C ASP A 343 -4.57 5.72 3.56
N TYR A 344 -4.24 6.18 2.35
CA TYR A 344 -4.83 5.62 1.11
C TYR A 344 -4.52 4.13 0.93
N VAL A 345 -3.25 3.73 1.08
CA VAL A 345 -2.83 2.32 0.99
C VAL A 345 -3.52 1.49 2.07
N THR A 346 -3.55 1.99 3.30
CA THR A 346 -4.09 1.26 4.45
C THR A 346 -5.61 1.13 4.38
N TYR A 347 -6.34 2.19 4.05
CA TYR A 347 -7.80 2.21 4.03
C TYR A 347 -8.40 1.65 2.73
N THR A 348 -7.82 1.99 1.58
CA THR A 348 -8.43 1.70 0.27
C THR A 348 -7.94 0.39 -0.32
N LEU A 349 -6.65 0.09 -0.15
CA LEU A 349 -6.01 -1.08 -0.77
C LEU A 349 -5.79 -2.23 0.21
N SER A 350 -6.22 -2.08 1.47
CA SER A 350 -6.03 -3.06 2.54
C SER A 350 -4.56 -3.40 2.85
N GLY A 351 -3.61 -2.61 2.31
CA GLY A 351 -2.18 -2.77 2.58
C GLY A 351 -1.82 -2.29 3.99
N ARG A 352 -0.55 -2.39 4.35
CA ARG A 352 0.00 -1.82 5.59
C ARG A 352 1.18 -0.94 5.24
N GLU A 353 0.99 0.38 5.30
CA GLU A 353 2.04 1.36 5.01
C GLU A 353 2.44 2.14 6.26
N ILE A 354 3.74 2.40 6.42
CA ILE A 354 4.28 3.38 7.37
C ILE A 354 5.03 4.48 6.61
N THR A 355 5.20 5.62 7.26
CA THR A 355 6.06 6.71 6.78
C THR A 355 7.29 6.79 7.68
N VAL A 356 8.48 6.82 7.09
CA VAL A 356 9.75 6.90 7.84
C VAL A 356 10.44 8.21 7.51
N GLU A 357 10.54 9.09 8.50
CA GLU A 357 11.30 10.34 8.44
C GLU A 357 12.76 10.05 8.79
N LEU A 358 13.67 10.19 7.82
CA LEU A 358 15.05 9.67 7.92
C LEU A 358 16.08 10.68 8.43
N ASP A 359 15.82 11.98 8.30
CA ASP A 359 16.82 13.03 8.47
C ASP A 359 16.11 14.34 8.82
N GLU A 360 16.67 15.14 9.73
CA GLU A 360 16.18 16.50 9.99
C GLU A 360 16.39 17.43 8.80
N ASP A 361 17.47 17.22 8.04
CA ASP A 361 17.75 17.94 6.82
C ASP A 361 16.97 17.33 5.65
N PHE A 362 16.08 18.12 5.04
CA PHE A 362 15.39 17.69 3.82
C PHE A 362 16.38 17.24 2.74
N ILE A 363 17.49 17.96 2.59
CA ILE A 363 18.55 17.60 1.64
C ILE A 363 19.80 17.18 2.40
N THR A 364 19.96 15.87 2.61
CA THR A 364 21.12 15.30 3.29
C THR A 364 22.42 15.70 2.59
N PRO A 365 23.39 16.30 3.30
CA PRO A 365 24.73 16.55 2.75
C PRO A 365 25.41 15.24 2.33
N THR A 366 26.24 15.24 1.28
CA THR A 366 26.85 13.98 0.79
C THR A 366 27.70 13.28 1.85
N SER A 367 28.29 14.03 2.79
CA SER A 367 29.03 13.46 3.92
C SER A 367 28.18 12.63 4.89
N GLY A 368 26.85 12.80 4.91
CA GLY A 368 25.93 12.06 5.76
C GLY A 368 25.29 10.85 5.10
N LEU A 369 25.45 10.66 3.78
CA LEU A 369 24.78 9.58 3.04
C LEU A 369 25.16 8.19 3.55
N SER A 370 26.43 8.00 3.91
CA SER A 370 26.89 6.73 4.46
C SER A 370 26.34 6.47 5.87
N ASP A 371 26.19 7.49 6.70
CA ASP A 371 25.62 7.36 8.04
C ASP A 371 24.13 6.95 7.96
N ILE A 372 23.34 7.61 7.10
CA ILE A 372 21.93 7.26 6.85
C ILE A 372 21.78 5.77 6.50
N TRP A 373 22.66 5.24 5.64
CA TRP A 373 22.68 3.82 5.33
C TRP A 373 23.00 2.94 6.55
N TYR A 374 24.13 3.19 7.21
CA TYR A 374 24.60 2.33 8.30
C TYR A 374 23.65 2.29 9.49
N TYR A 375 22.92 3.38 9.73
CA TYR A 375 21.91 3.46 10.78
C TYR A 375 20.65 2.67 10.43
N ASN A 376 20.19 2.73 9.17
CA ASN A 376 18.86 2.23 8.80
C ASN A 376 18.82 0.86 8.12
N TYR A 377 19.90 0.38 7.49
CA TYR A 377 19.78 -0.80 6.61
C TYR A 377 19.28 -2.06 7.35
N ARG A 378 19.62 -2.22 8.64
CA ARG A 378 19.14 -3.36 9.45
C ARG A 378 17.63 -3.27 9.67
N SER A 379 17.12 -2.07 9.90
CA SER A 379 15.69 -1.79 10.06
C SER A 379 14.94 -1.97 8.73
N LEU A 380 15.53 -1.55 7.61
CA LEU A 380 14.97 -1.82 6.27
C LEU A 380 14.73 -3.32 6.06
N LEU A 381 15.74 -4.15 6.31
CA LEU A 381 15.62 -5.60 6.16
C LEU A 381 14.69 -6.20 7.21
N GLY A 382 14.74 -5.71 8.46
CA GLY A 382 13.89 -6.17 9.56
C GLY A 382 12.41 -5.86 9.34
N PHE A 383 12.09 -4.72 8.72
CA PHE A 383 10.73 -4.37 8.39
C PHE A 383 10.17 -5.28 7.29
N LEU A 384 10.93 -5.53 6.21
CA LEU A 384 10.51 -6.47 5.14
C LEU A 384 10.19 -7.87 5.69
N GLN A 385 10.95 -8.36 6.69
CA GLN A 385 10.67 -9.65 7.32
C GLN A 385 9.25 -9.75 7.92
N ASN A 386 8.63 -8.63 8.32
CA ASN A 386 7.27 -8.67 8.88
C ASN A 386 6.22 -9.13 7.85
N ALA A 387 6.50 -9.01 6.55
CA ALA A 387 5.62 -9.56 5.51
C ALA A 387 5.62 -11.10 5.50
N LEU A 388 6.63 -11.75 6.07
CA LEU A 388 6.73 -13.21 6.22
C LEU A 388 5.99 -13.75 7.45
N TYR A 389 5.53 -12.87 8.34
CA TYR A 389 4.85 -13.23 9.59
C TYR A 389 3.34 -13.05 9.49
N GLY A 390 2.62 -13.35 10.58
CA GLY A 390 1.17 -13.27 10.59
C GLY A 390 0.54 -14.46 9.87
N ILE A 391 -0.67 -14.30 9.36
CA ILE A 391 -1.40 -15.38 8.71
C ILE A 391 -1.15 -15.33 7.20
N HIS A 392 -0.77 -16.46 6.65
CA HIS A 392 -0.55 -16.66 5.22
C HIS A 392 -1.44 -17.80 4.77
N GLY A 393 -2.41 -17.54 3.91
CA GLY A 393 -3.38 -18.56 3.56
C GLY A 393 -3.84 -18.56 2.12
N GLN A 394 -4.56 -19.63 1.79
CA GLN A 394 -5.18 -19.83 0.48
C GLN A 394 -6.62 -20.26 0.66
N ILE A 395 -7.53 -19.63 -0.09
CA ILE A 395 -8.97 -19.88 -0.07
C ILE A 395 -9.39 -20.51 -1.39
N SER A 396 -10.08 -21.65 -1.30
CA SER A 396 -10.59 -22.38 -2.46
C SER A 396 -12.03 -22.82 -2.26
N ASP A 397 -12.71 -23.05 -3.38
CA ASP A 397 -14.00 -23.71 -3.42
C ASP A 397 -13.86 -25.14 -2.88
N ALA A 398 -14.71 -25.51 -1.93
CA ALA A 398 -14.63 -26.80 -1.27
C ALA A 398 -14.83 -28.01 -2.21
N PHE A 399 -15.42 -27.82 -3.40
CA PHE A 399 -15.75 -28.87 -4.36
C PHE A 399 -14.89 -28.84 -5.61
N THR A 400 -14.72 -27.68 -6.24
CA THR A 400 -13.91 -27.57 -7.46
C THR A 400 -12.42 -27.45 -7.15
N GLY A 401 -12.09 -26.92 -5.98
CA GLY A 401 -10.72 -26.55 -5.63
C GLY A 401 -10.25 -25.26 -6.30
N ASP A 402 -11.13 -24.57 -7.04
CA ASP A 402 -10.79 -23.32 -7.70
C ASP A 402 -10.57 -22.21 -6.64
N PRO A 403 -9.65 -21.28 -6.89
CA PRO A 403 -9.45 -20.08 -6.07
C PRO A 403 -10.75 -19.30 -5.82
N VAL A 404 -10.92 -18.77 -4.60
CA VAL A 404 -12.02 -17.87 -4.29
C VAL A 404 -11.52 -16.55 -3.72
N SER A 405 -11.96 -15.45 -4.32
CA SER A 405 -11.81 -14.12 -3.73
C SER A 405 -12.84 -13.93 -2.62
N ALA A 406 -12.35 -13.82 -1.39
CA ALA A 406 -13.14 -13.69 -0.19
C ALA A 406 -12.61 -12.55 0.67
N LYS A 407 -13.51 -11.92 1.40
CA LYS A 407 -13.20 -11.01 2.49
C LYS A 407 -12.78 -11.82 3.72
N ILE A 408 -11.65 -11.47 4.31
CA ILE A 408 -11.13 -12.02 5.57
C ILE A 408 -11.32 -10.97 6.65
N PHE A 409 -12.23 -11.23 7.59
CA PHE A 409 -12.71 -10.26 8.57
C PHE A 409 -12.73 -10.83 9.99
N ILE A 410 -12.30 -10.03 10.97
CA ILE A 410 -12.29 -10.38 12.40
C ILE A 410 -13.36 -9.58 13.12
N GLU A 411 -14.43 -10.26 13.54
CA GLU A 411 -15.58 -9.66 14.21
C GLU A 411 -15.16 -8.94 15.50
N ARG A 412 -15.64 -7.70 15.70
CA ARG A 412 -15.29 -6.79 16.83
C ARG A 412 -13.82 -6.33 16.88
N HIS A 413 -13.00 -6.71 15.92
CA HIS A 413 -11.65 -6.16 15.73
C HIS A 413 -11.64 -5.24 14.53
N ASP A 414 -12.00 -5.76 13.35
CA ASP A 414 -11.93 -5.02 12.10
C ASP A 414 -13.02 -3.95 12.01
N LYS A 415 -12.60 -2.75 11.59
CA LYS A 415 -13.41 -1.57 11.28
C LYS A 415 -12.62 -0.66 10.35
N ASP A 416 -13.25 0.38 9.81
CA ASP A 416 -12.54 1.41 9.01
C ASP A 416 -11.70 0.79 7.87
N SER A 417 -12.27 -0.20 7.18
CA SER A 417 -11.64 -0.97 6.09
C SER A 417 -10.36 -1.73 6.45
N SER A 418 -10.13 -2.05 7.73
CA SER A 418 -8.94 -2.78 8.16
C SER A 418 -8.88 -4.23 7.70
N HIS A 419 -9.97 -4.82 7.17
CA HIS A 419 -10.00 -6.20 6.65
C HIS A 419 -9.13 -6.39 5.40
N VAL A 420 -8.87 -7.63 5.00
CA VAL A 420 -8.13 -7.97 3.76
C VAL A 420 -8.97 -8.87 2.85
N TYR A 421 -8.52 -9.03 1.61
CA TYR A 421 -9.14 -9.89 0.61
C TYR A 421 -8.15 -10.93 0.10
N SER A 422 -8.64 -12.11 -0.27
CA SER A 422 -7.84 -13.05 -1.04
C SER A 422 -7.80 -12.69 -2.51
N ASP A 423 -6.68 -13.05 -3.12
CA ASP A 423 -6.44 -12.90 -4.54
C ASP A 423 -7.46 -13.68 -5.37
N THR A 424 -7.93 -13.05 -6.46
CA THR A 424 -8.93 -13.60 -7.36
C THR A 424 -8.40 -14.76 -8.20
N LEU A 425 -7.10 -14.78 -8.50
CA LEU A 425 -6.51 -15.76 -9.41
C LEU A 425 -5.92 -16.98 -8.69
N THR A 426 -5.51 -16.82 -7.44
CA THR A 426 -4.79 -17.83 -6.66
C THR A 426 -5.48 -18.17 -5.35
N GLY A 427 -6.35 -17.28 -4.84
CA GLY A 427 -7.00 -17.44 -3.54
C GLY A 427 -6.08 -17.10 -2.37
N ASN A 428 -4.86 -16.65 -2.63
CA ASN A 428 -3.88 -16.36 -1.60
C ASN A 428 -4.21 -15.07 -0.85
N PHE A 429 -3.89 -15.01 0.43
CA PHE A 429 -3.98 -13.79 1.23
C PHE A 429 -2.91 -13.77 2.31
N THR A 430 -2.52 -12.56 2.68
CA THR A 430 -1.67 -12.28 3.84
C THR A 430 -2.43 -11.39 4.79
N ARG A 431 -2.37 -11.73 6.08
CA ARG A 431 -3.01 -10.97 7.15
C ARG A 431 -2.00 -10.73 8.28
N LEU A 432 -1.51 -9.49 8.32
CA LEU A 432 -0.53 -9.04 9.31
C LEU A 432 -1.25 -8.65 10.60
N LEU A 433 -0.91 -9.34 11.70
CA LEU A 433 -1.56 -9.20 13.00
C LEU A 433 -0.52 -9.28 14.11
N ALA A 434 -0.83 -8.64 15.23
CA ALA A 434 -0.08 -8.85 16.46
C ALA A 434 -0.22 -10.31 16.95
N PRO A 435 0.70 -10.81 17.79
CA PRO A 435 0.55 -12.13 18.39
C PRO A 435 -0.74 -12.23 19.22
N GLY A 436 -1.50 -13.30 19.03
CA GLY A 436 -2.82 -13.43 19.64
C GLY A 436 -3.61 -14.63 19.14
N SER A 437 -4.85 -14.73 19.57
CA SER A 437 -5.82 -15.73 19.10
C SER A 437 -7.01 -15.01 18.47
N TYR A 438 -7.40 -15.44 17.26
CA TYR A 438 -8.37 -14.74 16.43
C TYR A 438 -9.44 -15.69 15.89
N ASP A 439 -10.70 -15.25 15.97
CA ASP A 439 -11.83 -15.85 15.26
C ASP A 439 -12.00 -15.12 13.92
N ILE A 440 -11.75 -15.82 12.81
CA ILE A 440 -11.71 -15.22 11.48
C ILE A 440 -12.91 -15.69 10.66
N THR A 441 -13.62 -14.72 10.09
CA THR A 441 -14.74 -14.93 9.18
C THR A 441 -14.29 -14.75 7.73
N PHE A 442 -14.61 -15.74 6.90
CA PHE A 442 -14.38 -15.73 5.46
C PHE A 442 -15.72 -15.60 4.74
N THR A 443 -15.90 -14.52 3.98
CA THR A 443 -17.14 -14.20 3.26
C THR A 443 -16.84 -13.99 1.78
N ALA A 444 -17.58 -14.64 0.89
CA ALA A 444 -17.49 -14.43 -0.54
C ALA A 444 -18.89 -14.52 -1.18
N ASP A 445 -19.11 -13.75 -2.25
CA ASP A 445 -20.39 -13.75 -2.96
C ASP A 445 -20.70 -15.14 -3.51
N GLY A 446 -21.88 -15.67 -3.18
CA GLY A 446 -22.28 -17.02 -3.58
C GLY A 446 -21.69 -18.14 -2.72
N TYR A 447 -21.10 -17.82 -1.56
CA TYR A 447 -20.57 -18.79 -0.58
C TYR A 447 -21.19 -18.63 0.80
N TRP A 448 -21.31 -19.73 1.54
CA TRP A 448 -21.68 -19.65 2.95
C TRP A 448 -20.51 -19.13 3.75
N ASP A 449 -20.75 -18.13 4.59
CA ASP A 449 -19.75 -17.62 5.52
C ASP A 449 -19.16 -18.76 6.35
N LEU A 450 -17.83 -18.77 6.45
CA LEU A 450 -17.09 -19.73 7.26
C LEU A 450 -16.38 -18.98 8.38
N VAL A 451 -16.58 -19.41 9.62
CA VAL A 451 -15.82 -18.91 10.77
C VAL A 451 -14.86 -20.00 11.23
N ILE A 452 -13.56 -19.68 11.26
CA ILE A 452 -12.52 -20.52 11.88
C ILE A 452 -12.10 -19.84 13.17
N LYS A 453 -12.20 -20.60 14.27
CA LYS A 453 -11.96 -20.09 15.62
C LYS A 453 -10.58 -20.42 16.12
N ASP A 454 -10.14 -19.65 17.11
CA ASP A 454 -8.93 -19.88 17.89
C ASP A 454 -7.63 -19.96 17.04
N ILE A 455 -7.59 -19.25 15.91
CA ILE A 455 -6.37 -19.18 15.07
C ILE A 455 -5.29 -18.45 15.86
N THR A 456 -4.17 -19.13 16.11
CA THR A 456 -3.06 -18.56 16.87
C THR A 456 -2.05 -17.91 15.94
N VAL A 457 -1.72 -16.65 16.22
CA VAL A 457 -0.65 -15.89 15.58
C VAL A 457 0.50 -15.77 16.58
N LEU A 458 1.68 -16.22 16.19
CA LEU A 458 2.89 -16.17 17.01
C LEU A 458 3.82 -15.04 16.52
N LYS A 459 4.64 -14.52 17.44
CA LYS A 459 5.60 -13.46 17.11
C LYS A 459 6.72 -14.01 16.23
N GLY A 460 6.94 -13.39 15.07
CA GLY A 460 8.06 -13.72 14.20
C GLY A 460 7.91 -15.07 13.47
N GLU A 461 6.69 -15.60 13.40
CA GLU A 461 6.40 -16.88 12.75
C GLU A 461 5.20 -16.76 11.80
N PRO A 462 5.18 -17.47 10.67
CA PRO A 462 4.02 -17.57 9.81
C PRO A 462 3.01 -18.59 10.36
N THR A 463 1.74 -18.19 10.43
CA THR A 463 0.60 -19.09 10.61
C THR A 463 0.01 -19.44 9.24
N LYS A 464 0.26 -20.67 8.76
CA LYS A 464 -0.26 -21.12 7.46
C LYS A 464 -1.71 -21.60 7.57
N LEU A 465 -2.58 -21.16 6.65
CA LEU A 465 -4.00 -21.51 6.67
C LEU A 465 -4.53 -21.92 5.28
N PHE A 466 -5.08 -23.12 5.16
CA PHE A 466 -5.77 -23.57 3.94
C PHE A 466 -7.27 -23.62 4.21
N VAL A 467 -8.02 -22.77 3.50
CA VAL A 467 -9.45 -22.57 3.73
C VAL A 467 -10.24 -23.12 2.54
N LYS A 468 -11.24 -23.94 2.84
CA LYS A 468 -12.21 -24.43 1.87
C LYS A 468 -13.60 -23.91 2.22
N ILE A 469 -14.11 -22.99 1.39
CA ILE A 469 -15.45 -22.42 1.60
C ILE A 469 -16.48 -23.10 0.71
N LYS A 470 -17.69 -23.26 1.21
CA LYS A 470 -18.76 -24.00 0.52
C LYS A 470 -19.61 -23.02 -0.28
N PRO A 471 -19.77 -23.18 -1.61
CA PRO A 471 -20.70 -22.37 -2.37
C PRO A 471 -22.12 -22.52 -1.80
N MET A 472 -22.81 -21.39 -1.69
CA MET A 472 -24.27 -21.37 -1.63
C MET A 472 -24.73 -21.90 -2.99
N LEU A 473 -25.02 -23.19 -3.06
CA LEU A 473 -25.78 -23.73 -4.17
C LEU A 473 -27.04 -22.87 -4.30
N ASN A 474 -27.09 -22.05 -5.36
CA ASN A 474 -28.33 -21.49 -5.85
C ASN A 474 -28.80 -22.43 -6.95
N PRO A 475 -29.56 -23.51 -6.64
CA PRO A 475 -30.41 -24.08 -7.66
C PRO A 475 -31.40 -22.99 -7.99
N ALA A 476 -31.14 -22.20 -9.04
CA ALA A 476 -32.19 -21.44 -9.68
C ALA A 476 -33.29 -22.45 -10.03
N ASP A 477 -34.35 -22.44 -9.22
CA ASP A 477 -35.56 -23.27 -9.30
C ASP A 477 -35.36 -24.76 -9.58
N THR A 478 -35.04 -25.55 -8.55
CA THR A 478 -35.51 -26.95 -8.53
C THR A 478 -36.69 -27.06 -7.57
N THR A 479 -37.87 -26.66 -8.05
CA THR A 479 -39.07 -27.41 -7.67
C THR A 479 -38.72 -28.89 -7.79
N ASN A 480 -38.90 -29.67 -6.72
CA ASN A 480 -38.62 -31.11 -6.72
C ASN A 480 -39.27 -31.74 -7.98
N PRO A 481 -38.49 -32.15 -8.98
CA PRO A 481 -39.07 -32.45 -10.28
C PRO A 481 -39.76 -33.81 -10.19
N ALA A 482 -40.97 -33.94 -10.74
CA ALA A 482 -41.69 -35.22 -10.76
C ALA A 482 -40.97 -36.29 -11.62
N HIS A 483 -40.06 -35.86 -12.52
CA HIS A 483 -39.28 -36.70 -13.41
C HIS A 483 -37.83 -36.17 -13.52
N PRO A 484 -36.86 -37.01 -13.92
CA PRO A 484 -35.48 -36.58 -14.14
C PRO A 484 -35.40 -35.39 -15.11
N PHE A 485 -34.83 -34.28 -14.63
CA PHE A 485 -34.64 -33.08 -15.43
C PHE A 485 -33.18 -33.00 -15.89
N PHE A 486 -32.97 -32.76 -17.19
CA PHE A 486 -31.65 -32.80 -17.80
C PHE A 486 -31.20 -31.43 -18.29
N TYR A 487 -29.94 -31.06 -18.01
CA TYR A 487 -29.34 -29.84 -18.54
C TYR A 487 -27.80 -29.95 -18.69
N PRO A 488 -27.21 -29.26 -19.67
CA PRO A 488 -27.89 -28.75 -20.86
C PRO A 488 -28.49 -29.91 -21.67
N ASN A 489 -29.63 -29.68 -22.32
CA ASN A 489 -30.24 -30.67 -23.20
C ASN A 489 -30.84 -29.92 -24.41
N PRO A 490 -30.22 -30.00 -25.61
CA PRO A 490 -29.18 -30.95 -26.03
C PRO A 490 -27.82 -30.80 -25.34
N ALA A 491 -27.07 -31.89 -25.21
CA ALA A 491 -25.77 -31.99 -24.52
C ALA A 491 -24.61 -32.36 -25.46
N GLY A 492 -23.40 -31.90 -25.13
CA GLY A 492 -22.16 -32.25 -25.81
C GLY A 492 -21.51 -33.50 -25.20
N SER A 493 -20.50 -33.30 -24.34
CA SER A 493 -19.74 -34.40 -23.69
C SER A 493 -20.26 -34.82 -22.32
N TYR A 494 -21.01 -33.94 -21.63
CA TYR A 494 -21.57 -34.19 -20.31
C TYR A 494 -23.01 -33.69 -20.24
N ILE A 495 -23.81 -34.33 -19.40
CA ILE A 495 -25.15 -33.86 -19.06
C ILE A 495 -25.40 -34.05 -17.56
N ASN A 496 -26.09 -33.10 -16.94
CA ASN A 496 -26.50 -33.15 -15.55
C ASN A 496 -27.96 -33.62 -15.46
N ALA A 497 -28.27 -34.48 -14.49
CA ALA A 497 -29.60 -34.98 -14.21
C ALA A 497 -30.04 -34.66 -12.77
N VAL A 498 -31.08 -33.85 -12.61
CA VAL A 498 -31.74 -33.62 -11.31
C VAL A 498 -32.80 -34.69 -11.12
N LEU A 499 -32.73 -35.44 -10.02
CA LEU A 499 -33.63 -36.56 -9.76
C LEU A 499 -34.74 -36.22 -8.76
N PRO A 500 -35.92 -36.88 -8.88
CA PRO A 500 -36.97 -36.79 -7.88
C PRO A 500 -36.48 -37.22 -6.49
N GLU A 501 -36.99 -36.57 -5.45
CA GLU A 501 -36.60 -36.86 -4.05
C GLU A 501 -36.77 -38.34 -3.65
N SER A 502 -37.81 -39.00 -4.16
CA SER A 502 -38.12 -40.41 -3.84
C SER A 502 -37.06 -41.45 -4.26
N ILE A 503 -36.05 -41.06 -5.05
CA ILE A 503 -34.95 -41.94 -5.48
C ILE A 503 -33.56 -41.37 -5.16
N ARG A 504 -33.47 -40.42 -4.23
CA ARG A 504 -32.18 -39.93 -3.71
C ARG A 504 -31.47 -41.01 -2.89
N GLY A 505 -30.16 -40.89 -2.77
CA GLY A 505 -29.26 -41.92 -2.24
C GLY A 505 -28.62 -42.77 -3.35
N ALA A 506 -28.29 -44.01 -3.04
CA ALA A 506 -27.70 -44.93 -4.02
C ALA A 506 -28.70 -45.21 -5.16
N VAL A 507 -28.28 -44.98 -6.41
CA VAL A 507 -29.11 -45.07 -7.62
C VAL A 507 -28.35 -45.84 -8.72
N ASN A 508 -29.05 -46.75 -9.38
CA ASN A 508 -28.57 -47.41 -10.61
C ASN A 508 -29.09 -46.64 -11.83
N ILE A 509 -28.20 -46.36 -12.79
CA ILE A 509 -28.49 -45.58 -13.99
C ILE A 509 -28.23 -46.43 -15.22
N ARG A 510 -29.25 -46.58 -16.07
CA ARG A 510 -29.19 -47.29 -17.34
C ARG A 510 -29.53 -46.37 -18.50
N ILE A 511 -28.65 -46.29 -19.49
CA ILE A 511 -28.86 -45.46 -20.69
C ILE A 511 -29.19 -46.37 -21.87
N TYR A 512 -30.20 -45.99 -22.65
CA TYR A 512 -30.69 -46.70 -23.83
C TYR A 512 -30.72 -45.76 -25.03
N ASN A 513 -30.45 -46.29 -26.23
CA ASN A 513 -30.69 -45.56 -27.48
C ASN A 513 -32.17 -45.66 -27.92
N ILE A 514 -32.55 -44.99 -29.02
CA ILE A 514 -33.94 -45.03 -29.55
C ILE A 514 -34.42 -46.42 -29.99
N ALA A 515 -33.51 -47.37 -30.22
CA ALA A 515 -33.85 -48.76 -30.55
C ALA A 515 -34.06 -49.63 -29.29
N GLY A 516 -33.95 -49.04 -28.09
CA GLY A 516 -34.09 -49.76 -26.82
C GLY A 516 -32.85 -50.57 -26.42
N ILE A 517 -31.72 -50.38 -27.09
CA ILE A 517 -30.47 -51.07 -26.75
C ILE A 517 -29.80 -50.32 -25.60
N LYS A 518 -29.46 -51.03 -24.52
CA LYS A 518 -28.70 -50.50 -23.39
C LYS A 518 -27.26 -50.21 -23.80
N VAL A 519 -26.83 -48.97 -23.63
CA VAL A 519 -25.49 -48.48 -23.99
C VAL A 519 -24.63 -48.13 -22.78
N SER A 520 -25.23 -47.97 -21.60
CA SER A 520 -24.51 -47.77 -20.33
C SER A 520 -25.34 -48.29 -19.15
N ASP A 521 -24.66 -48.75 -18.09
CA ASP A 521 -25.25 -49.25 -16.84
C ASP A 521 -24.24 -49.09 -15.71
N PHE A 522 -24.54 -48.28 -14.70
CA PHE A 522 -23.64 -48.03 -13.57
C PHE A 522 -24.40 -47.52 -12.35
N ASP A 523 -23.79 -47.70 -11.18
CA ASP A 523 -24.30 -47.19 -9.91
C ASP A 523 -23.62 -45.87 -9.54
N THR A 524 -24.37 -44.99 -8.89
CA THR A 524 -23.86 -43.72 -8.35
C THR A 524 -24.71 -43.29 -7.16
N GLU A 525 -24.42 -42.12 -6.61
CA GLU A 525 -25.14 -41.54 -5.49
C GLU A 525 -25.80 -40.22 -5.93
N ALA A 526 -27.11 -40.12 -5.74
CA ALA A 526 -27.88 -38.92 -6.02
C ALA A 526 -28.18 -38.16 -4.73
N SER A 527 -27.95 -36.86 -4.73
CA SER A 527 -28.23 -35.99 -3.57
C SER A 527 -29.23 -34.89 -3.92
N ASP A 528 -29.73 -34.23 -2.89
CA ASP A 528 -30.56 -33.03 -2.99
C ASP A 528 -29.79 -31.78 -3.40
N ARG A 529 -28.46 -31.81 -3.25
CA ARG A 529 -27.56 -30.66 -3.46
C ARG A 529 -26.90 -30.65 -4.83
N TYR A 530 -26.69 -31.81 -5.46
CA TYR A 530 -26.00 -31.90 -6.74
C TYR A 530 -26.77 -32.75 -7.74
N PRO A 531 -26.90 -32.29 -9.00
CA PRO A 531 -27.37 -33.16 -10.06
C PRO A 531 -26.36 -34.29 -10.29
N VAL A 532 -26.86 -35.44 -10.73
CA VAL A 532 -26.00 -36.53 -11.16
C VAL A 532 -25.38 -36.16 -12.51
N ARG A 533 -24.04 -36.07 -12.54
CA ARG A 533 -23.30 -35.80 -13.78
C ARG A 533 -23.03 -37.09 -14.55
N LEU A 534 -23.49 -37.14 -15.79
CA LEU A 534 -23.31 -38.28 -16.70
C LEU A 534 -22.26 -37.94 -17.75
N ASP A 535 -21.21 -38.76 -17.85
CA ASP A 535 -20.26 -38.71 -18.96
C ASP A 535 -20.87 -39.42 -20.18
N ILE A 536 -21.19 -38.64 -21.20
CA ILE A 536 -21.77 -39.11 -22.47
C ILE A 536 -20.79 -38.90 -23.64
N SER A 537 -19.52 -38.61 -23.34
CA SER A 537 -18.47 -38.32 -24.32
C SER A 537 -18.14 -39.50 -25.24
N ARG A 538 -18.63 -40.71 -24.94
CA ARG A 538 -18.46 -41.91 -25.77
C ARG A 538 -19.71 -42.29 -26.58
N LEU A 539 -20.84 -41.60 -26.38
CA LEU A 539 -22.10 -41.90 -27.06
C LEU A 539 -22.27 -41.06 -28.34
N PRO A 540 -22.57 -41.65 -29.51
CA PRO A 540 -22.82 -40.90 -30.75
C PRO A 540 -23.91 -39.82 -30.62
N ALA A 541 -23.96 -38.85 -31.54
CA ALA A 541 -25.12 -37.96 -31.62
C ALA A 541 -26.42 -38.74 -31.84
N GLY A 542 -27.48 -38.30 -31.17
CA GLY A 542 -28.76 -38.99 -31.18
C GLY A 542 -29.62 -38.70 -29.95
N SER A 543 -30.80 -39.32 -29.92
CA SER A 543 -31.70 -39.30 -28.76
C SER A 543 -31.48 -40.53 -27.88
N TYR A 544 -31.52 -40.34 -26.57
CA TYR A 544 -31.30 -41.37 -25.57
C TYR A 544 -32.35 -41.28 -24.45
N PHE A 545 -32.58 -42.42 -23.81
CA PHE A 545 -33.38 -42.53 -22.60
C PHE A 545 -32.48 -42.98 -21.44
N ALA A 546 -32.57 -42.34 -20.29
CA ALA A 546 -31.93 -42.81 -19.07
C ALA A 546 -33.00 -43.23 -18.05
N VAL A 547 -32.81 -44.40 -17.46
CA VAL A 547 -33.62 -44.95 -16.39
C VAL A 547 -32.81 -44.89 -15.10
N PHE A 548 -33.35 -44.23 -14.09
CA PHE A 548 -32.77 -44.08 -12.75
C PHE A 548 -33.59 -44.92 -11.78
N THR A 549 -32.95 -45.85 -11.08
CA THR A 549 -33.62 -46.72 -10.10
C THR A 549 -32.98 -46.55 -8.73
N GLY A 550 -33.74 -46.07 -7.75
CA GLY A 550 -33.26 -45.96 -6.38
C GLY A 550 -33.00 -47.37 -5.82
N ILE A 551 -31.78 -47.66 -5.37
CA ILE A 551 -31.39 -49.00 -4.92
C ILE A 551 -32.14 -49.38 -3.64
N ALA A 552 -32.33 -48.41 -2.73
CA ALA A 552 -33.07 -48.63 -1.49
C ALA A 552 -34.60 -48.65 -1.70
N THR A 553 -35.12 -47.81 -2.60
CA THR A 553 -36.58 -47.63 -2.76
C THR A 553 -37.17 -48.50 -3.86
N ASN A 554 -36.35 -49.03 -4.76
CA ASN A 554 -36.72 -49.76 -5.99
C ASN A 554 -37.70 -48.99 -6.90
N LEU A 555 -37.81 -47.67 -6.71
CA LEU A 555 -38.58 -46.79 -7.58
C LEU A 555 -37.73 -46.43 -8.79
N SER A 556 -38.35 -46.41 -9.98
CA SER A 556 -37.68 -46.07 -11.23
C SER A 556 -38.32 -44.87 -11.89
N TYR A 557 -37.49 -43.97 -12.39
CA TYR A 557 -37.91 -42.86 -13.22
C TYR A 557 -37.12 -42.85 -14.53
N THR A 558 -37.73 -42.31 -15.58
CA THR A 558 -37.12 -42.23 -16.91
C THR A 558 -37.13 -40.79 -17.38
N GLY A 559 -36.08 -40.39 -18.09
CA GLY A 559 -36.13 -39.17 -18.88
C GLY A 559 -35.28 -39.26 -20.14
N ARG A 560 -35.48 -38.28 -21.02
CA ARG A 560 -34.93 -38.26 -22.37
C ARG A 560 -33.92 -37.12 -22.50
N PHE A 561 -32.81 -37.40 -23.19
CA PHE A 561 -31.85 -36.37 -23.57
C PHE A 561 -31.35 -36.55 -25.01
N ILE A 562 -30.77 -35.49 -25.55
CA ILE A 562 -30.27 -35.40 -26.92
C ILE A 562 -28.78 -35.08 -26.89
N ILE A 563 -27.99 -35.78 -27.70
CA ILE A 563 -26.59 -35.48 -27.95
C ILE A 563 -26.48 -34.86 -29.36
N PHE A 564 -25.88 -33.67 -29.48
CA PHE A 564 -25.89 -32.87 -30.73
C PHE A 564 -24.58 -32.83 -31.52
N ARG A 565 -23.53 -33.48 -31.03
CA ARG A 565 -22.15 -33.33 -31.55
C ARG A 565 -21.86 -34.03 -32.87
#